data_AF-A0A0P9MV25-F1
#
_entry.id   AF-A0A0P9MV25-F1
#
_cell.length_a   1.000
_cell.length_b   1.000
_cell.length_c   1.000
_cell.angle_alpha   90.00
_cell.angle_beta   90.00
_cell.angle_gamma   90.00
#
_symmetry.space_group_name_H-M   'P 1'
#
loop_
_entity.id
_entity.type
_entity.pdbx_description
1 polymer ?
#
loop_
_entity_poly.entity_id
_entity_poly.type
_entity_poly.pdbx_seq_one_letter_code
_entity_poly.pdbx_strand_id
1 'polypeptide(L)'
;MPKETAQGRKREIDQNACNKDFSCVEGFCPSFVTVHGGKLRKPALPKQVEGFARLPEPVLPSLERPFNILLPGVGGTGVTTVGAMLGYAANLEGKGCSVLDQAGLAQKFGPVVSHIRIAARQQDLFAVRIAAGEAHLLLGCDLLVAAGPDAIAKLDSKI
;
A
#
# COMPACT_ATOMS: atom_id res chain seq x y z
N MET A 1 -18.08 20.14 -6.66
CA MET A 1 -18.38 20.60 -8.04
C MET A 1 -19.81 21.11 -8.14
N PRO A 2 -20.07 22.21 -8.86
CA PRO A 2 -21.44 22.65 -9.13
C PRO A 2 -22.16 21.65 -10.05
N LYS A 3 -23.43 21.31 -9.73
CA LYS A 3 -24.25 20.36 -10.47
C LYS A 3 -25.67 20.91 -10.61
N GLU A 4 -26.19 20.98 -11.83
CA GLU A 4 -27.57 21.39 -12.08
C GLU A 4 -28.55 20.29 -11.66
N THR A 5 -29.61 20.66 -10.93
CA THR A 5 -30.70 19.75 -10.56
C THR A 5 -32.05 20.43 -10.78
N ALA A 6 -33.14 19.67 -10.75
CA ALA A 6 -34.50 20.20 -10.87
C ALA A 6 -34.88 21.20 -9.75
N GLN A 7 -34.10 21.26 -8.66
CA GLN A 7 -34.28 22.17 -7.53
C GLN A 7 -33.25 23.32 -7.54
N GLY A 8 -32.66 23.60 -8.71
CA GLY A 8 -31.62 24.61 -8.94
C GLY A 8 -30.20 24.07 -8.76
N ARG A 9 -29.21 24.93 -9.00
CA ARG A 9 -27.78 24.59 -8.91
C ARG A 9 -27.39 24.11 -7.50
N LYS A 10 -26.89 22.88 -7.40
CA LYS A 10 -26.38 22.26 -6.16
C LYS A 10 -24.87 22.04 -6.23
N ARG A 11 -24.29 21.53 -5.14
CA ARG A 11 -22.87 21.12 -5.05
C ARG A 11 -22.80 19.61 -4.84
N GLU A 12 -21.98 18.93 -5.65
CA GLU A 12 -21.62 17.52 -5.52
C GLU A 12 -20.19 17.39 -4.99
N ILE A 13 -19.89 16.30 -4.27
CA ILE A 13 -18.54 16.02 -3.77
C ILE A 13 -17.65 15.57 -4.94
N ASP A 14 -16.49 16.21 -5.08
CA ASP A 14 -15.44 15.71 -5.95
C ASP A 14 -14.70 14.58 -5.23
N GLN A 15 -14.91 13.33 -5.69
CA GLN A 15 -14.30 12.16 -5.06
C GLN A 15 -12.77 12.11 -5.20
N ASN A 16 -12.19 12.83 -6.17
CA ASN A 16 -10.75 12.89 -6.37
C ASN A 16 -10.08 13.93 -5.46
N ALA A 17 -10.80 15.00 -5.11
CA ALA A 17 -10.31 16.02 -4.18
C ALA A 17 -10.68 15.75 -2.72
N CYS A 18 -11.66 14.87 -2.46
CA CYS A 18 -12.12 14.56 -1.11
C CYS A 18 -11.10 13.72 -0.34
N ASN A 19 -10.58 14.26 0.76
CA ASN A 19 -9.65 13.57 1.67
C ASN A 19 -10.35 12.62 2.66
N LYS A 20 -11.69 12.55 2.65
CA LYS A 20 -12.53 11.67 3.51
C LYS A 20 -12.18 11.75 5.00
N ASP A 21 -11.78 12.91 5.49
CA ASP A 21 -11.54 13.13 6.92
C ASP A 21 -12.83 13.40 7.71
N PHE A 22 -13.97 13.55 7.01
CA PHE A 22 -15.30 13.80 7.56
C PHE A 22 -15.42 15.08 8.41
N SER A 23 -14.44 15.98 8.35
CA SER A 23 -14.44 17.27 9.06
C SER A 23 -15.66 18.15 8.69
N CYS A 24 -16.20 17.96 7.49
CA CYS A 24 -17.43 18.61 7.03
C CYS A 24 -18.68 18.27 7.86
N VAL A 25 -18.68 17.15 8.60
CA VAL A 25 -19.77 16.78 9.51
C VAL A 25 -19.77 17.65 10.77
N GLU A 26 -18.61 18.13 11.22
CA GLU A 26 -18.49 19.01 12.38
C GLU A 26 -18.93 20.45 12.07
N GLY A 27 -18.88 20.86 10.81
CA GLY A 27 -19.19 22.23 10.37
C GLY A 27 -20.66 22.52 10.02
N PHE A 28 -21.62 21.74 10.53
CA PHE A 28 -23.06 21.86 10.18
C PHE A 28 -23.30 21.90 8.66
N CYS A 29 -22.56 21.10 7.89
CA CYS A 29 -22.67 21.11 6.44
C CYS A 29 -24.09 20.67 6.00
N PRO A 30 -24.85 21.52 5.28
CA PRO A 30 -26.24 21.23 4.90
C PRO A 30 -26.36 20.12 3.84
N SER A 31 -25.25 19.53 3.41
CA SER A 31 -25.20 18.42 2.46
C SER A 31 -25.25 17.04 3.14
N PHE A 32 -25.16 16.99 4.48
CA PHE A 32 -25.20 15.75 5.24
C PHE A 32 -26.43 15.72 6.15
N VAL A 33 -27.02 14.53 6.29
CA VAL A 33 -28.08 14.25 7.25
C VAL A 33 -27.57 13.18 8.22
N THR A 34 -27.66 13.47 9.52
CA THR A 34 -27.22 12.52 10.57
C THR A 34 -28.40 11.60 10.93
N VAL A 35 -28.22 10.30 10.73
CA VAL A 35 -29.23 9.29 11.08
C VAL A 35 -28.93 8.74 12.47
N HIS A 36 -29.72 9.16 13.47
CA HIS A 36 -29.64 8.62 14.83
C HIS A 36 -30.33 7.26 14.91
N GLY A 37 -29.71 6.31 15.62
CA GLY A 37 -30.25 4.95 15.79
C GLY A 37 -30.16 4.05 14.55
N GLY A 38 -29.64 4.57 13.43
CA GLY A 38 -29.33 3.76 12.24
C GLY A 38 -28.19 2.80 12.51
N LYS A 39 -28.22 1.62 11.87
CA LYS A 39 -27.08 0.70 11.82
C LYS A 39 -26.58 0.64 10.38
N LEU A 40 -25.26 0.69 10.20
CA LEU A 40 -24.67 0.46 8.88
C LEU A 40 -25.11 -0.91 8.37
N ARG A 41 -25.67 -0.94 7.16
CA ARG A 41 -25.96 -2.19 6.47
C ARG A 41 -24.64 -2.93 6.28
N LYS A 42 -24.45 -4.03 7.00
CA LYS A 42 -23.32 -4.92 6.77
C LYS A 42 -23.55 -5.62 5.42
N PRO A 43 -22.75 -5.36 4.38
CA PRO A 43 -22.82 -6.17 3.19
C PRO A 43 -22.55 -7.63 3.59
N ALA A 44 -23.25 -8.57 2.95
CA ALA A 44 -22.85 -9.97 3.06
C ALA A 44 -21.39 -10.04 2.58
N LEU A 45 -20.52 -10.61 3.41
CA LEU A 45 -19.17 -10.91 2.96
C LEU A 45 -19.28 -11.76 1.69
N PRO A 46 -18.50 -11.47 0.65
CA PRO A 46 -18.53 -12.29 -0.56
C PRO A 46 -18.29 -13.75 -0.15
N LYS A 47 -19.16 -14.70 -0.55
CA LYS A 47 -18.96 -16.13 -0.24
C LYS A 47 -17.62 -16.69 -0.76
N GLN A 48 -16.94 -15.93 -1.62
CA GLN A 48 -15.59 -16.19 -2.11
C GLN A 48 -14.51 -16.25 -1.01
N VAL A 49 -14.80 -15.89 0.25
CA VAL A 49 -13.84 -16.09 1.36
C VAL A 49 -13.46 -17.58 1.51
N GLU A 50 -14.36 -18.52 1.20
CA GLU A 50 -14.06 -19.97 1.22
C GLU A 50 -12.95 -20.35 0.23
N GLY A 51 -12.79 -19.60 -0.87
CA GLY A 51 -11.73 -19.80 -1.85
C GLY A 51 -10.35 -19.33 -1.38
N PHE A 52 -10.30 -18.32 -0.50
CA PHE A 52 -9.05 -17.87 0.13
C PHE A 52 -8.58 -18.80 1.26
N ALA A 53 -9.50 -19.54 1.88
CA ALA A 53 -9.19 -20.46 2.97
C ALA A 53 -8.36 -21.69 2.55
N ARG A 54 -8.07 -21.86 1.25
CA ARG A 54 -7.31 -22.99 0.69
C ARG A 54 -6.13 -22.56 -0.17
N LEU A 55 -5.54 -21.41 0.11
CA LEU A 55 -4.26 -21.07 -0.53
C LEU A 55 -3.19 -22.04 -0.01
N PRO A 56 -2.34 -22.60 -0.89
CA PRO A 56 -1.21 -23.39 -0.44
C PRO A 56 -0.26 -22.51 0.38
N GLU A 57 0.41 -23.11 1.37
CA GLU A 57 1.49 -22.42 2.07
C GLU A 57 2.57 -22.00 1.06
N PRO A 58 3.06 -20.75 1.13
CA PRO A 58 4.09 -20.29 0.22
C PRO A 58 5.39 -21.04 0.49
N VAL A 59 6.06 -21.46 -0.57
CA VAL A 59 7.43 -21.97 -0.46
C VAL A 59 8.34 -20.80 -0.09
N LEU A 60 8.91 -20.85 1.11
CA LEU A 60 9.79 -19.80 1.58
C LEU A 60 11.15 -19.88 0.84
N PRO A 61 11.69 -18.75 0.35
CA PRO A 61 12.99 -18.73 -0.29
C PRO A 61 14.11 -18.97 0.74
N SER A 62 15.20 -19.59 0.29
CA SER A 62 16.44 -19.66 1.09
C SER A 62 17.04 -18.27 1.27
N LEU A 63 17.64 -18.01 2.44
CA LEU A 63 18.37 -16.76 2.73
C LEU A 63 19.90 -16.89 2.56
N GLU A 64 20.37 -17.80 1.72
CA GLU A 64 21.80 -17.88 1.31
C GLU A 64 22.28 -16.56 0.67
N ARG A 65 21.36 -15.88 0.00
CA ARG A 65 21.50 -14.49 -0.47
C ARG A 65 20.34 -13.66 0.08
N PRO A 66 20.50 -12.34 0.25
CA PRO A 66 19.40 -11.48 0.67
C PRO A 66 18.20 -11.59 -0.27
N PHE A 67 17.02 -11.77 0.31
CA PHE A 67 15.75 -11.71 -0.39
C PHE A 67 15.30 -10.25 -0.48
N ASN A 68 14.89 -9.81 -1.67
CA ASN A 68 14.66 -8.41 -2.00
C ASN A 68 13.18 -8.23 -2.38
N ILE A 69 12.47 -7.41 -1.63
CA ILE A 69 11.05 -7.12 -1.79
C ILE A 69 10.90 -5.64 -2.16
N LEU A 70 10.23 -5.37 -3.28
CA LEU A 70 9.86 -4.03 -3.71
C LEU A 70 8.38 -3.81 -3.41
N LEU A 71 8.06 -2.71 -2.73
CA LEU A 71 6.70 -2.36 -2.35
C LEU A 71 6.32 -0.98 -2.90
N PRO A 72 5.96 -0.88 -4.19
CA PRO A 72 5.49 0.36 -4.78
C PRO A 72 4.04 0.67 -4.38
N GLY A 73 3.76 1.93 -4.06
CA GLY A 73 2.42 2.42 -3.79
C GLY A 73 2.33 3.94 -3.77
N VAL A 74 1.29 4.47 -3.16
CA VAL A 74 1.02 5.91 -3.07
C VAL A 74 0.99 6.33 -1.59
N GLY A 75 1.41 7.56 -1.29
CA GLY A 75 1.32 8.10 0.06
C GLY A 75 -0.08 7.92 0.66
N GLY A 76 -0.17 7.25 1.81
CA GLY A 76 -1.42 6.93 2.49
C GLY A 76 -1.94 5.49 2.28
N THR A 77 -1.32 4.68 1.40
CA THR A 77 -1.75 3.28 1.17
C THR A 77 -1.11 2.27 2.14
N GLY A 78 -0.34 2.72 3.13
CA GLY A 78 0.28 1.85 4.14
C GLY A 78 1.60 1.19 3.74
N VAL A 79 2.21 1.59 2.62
CA VAL A 79 3.49 1.06 2.10
C VAL A 79 4.60 1.07 3.18
N THR A 80 4.84 2.22 3.81
CA THR A 80 5.87 2.36 4.85
C THR A 80 5.54 1.53 6.10
N THR A 81 4.25 1.40 6.44
CA THR A 81 3.78 0.57 7.56
C THR A 81 4.08 -0.91 7.32
N VAL A 82 3.79 -1.42 6.12
CA VAL A 82 4.08 -2.81 5.75
C VAL A 82 5.60 -3.05 5.75
N GLY A 83 6.40 -2.11 5.24
CA GLY A 83 7.87 -2.19 5.30
C GLY A 83 8.39 -2.29 6.73
N ALA A 84 7.91 -1.43 7.63
CA ALA A 84 8.28 -1.47 9.05
C ALA A 84 7.85 -2.77 9.73
N MET A 85 6.64 -3.29 9.45
CA MET A 85 6.15 -4.56 9.98
C MET A 85 7.01 -5.74 9.55
N LEU A 86 7.39 -5.81 8.27
CA LEU A 86 8.28 -6.85 7.76
C LEU A 86 9.66 -6.77 8.40
N GLY A 87 10.20 -5.56 8.60
CA GLY A 87 11.47 -5.39 9.29
C GLY A 87 11.44 -5.78 10.76
N TYR A 88 10.35 -5.48 11.46
CA TYR A 88 10.14 -5.92 12.83
C TYR A 88 10.00 -7.44 12.94
N ALA A 89 9.25 -8.07 12.03
CA ALA A 89 9.13 -9.53 11.97
C ALA A 89 10.49 -10.20 11.72
N ALA A 90 11.29 -9.71 10.77
CA ALA A 90 12.63 -10.21 10.52
C ALA A 90 13.54 -10.08 11.76
N ASN A 91 13.43 -8.98 12.50
CA ASN A 91 14.18 -8.79 13.74
C ASN A 91 13.77 -9.79 14.84
N LEU A 92 12.47 -10.05 15.01
CA LEU A 92 11.96 -11.06 15.96
C LEU A 92 12.49 -12.47 15.65
N GLU A 93 12.69 -12.77 14.37
CA GLU A 93 13.26 -14.05 13.91
C GLU A 93 14.80 -14.08 13.92
N GLY A 94 15.47 -13.03 14.40
CA GLY A 94 16.93 -12.95 14.42
C GLY A 94 17.59 -12.79 13.05
N LYS A 95 16.81 -12.45 12.01
CA LYS A 95 17.30 -12.24 10.64
C LYS A 95 17.86 -10.83 10.47
N GLY A 96 18.72 -10.67 9.46
CA GLY A 96 19.14 -9.35 8.99
C GLY A 96 18.01 -8.66 8.21
N CYS A 97 17.82 -7.37 8.43
CA CYS A 97 16.85 -6.59 7.65
C CYS A 97 17.38 -5.18 7.32
N SER A 98 16.94 -4.68 6.17
CA SER A 98 17.12 -3.29 5.75
C SER A 98 15.84 -2.80 5.06
N VAL A 99 15.33 -1.66 5.50
CA VAL A 99 14.14 -1.01 4.93
C VAL A 99 14.51 0.40 4.52
N LEU A 100 14.24 0.76 3.26
CA LEU A 100 14.43 2.10 2.71
C LEU A 100 13.13 2.56 2.06
N ASP A 101 12.50 3.55 2.65
CA ASP A 101 11.31 4.20 2.11
C ASP A 101 11.71 5.39 1.23
N GLN A 102 11.39 5.33 -0.06
CA GLN A 102 11.61 6.41 -1.00
C GLN A 102 10.28 7.09 -1.34
N ALA A 103 10.06 8.29 -0.81
CA ALA A 103 8.92 9.12 -1.18
C ALA A 103 9.27 10.04 -2.36
N GLY A 104 8.35 10.20 -3.30
CA GLY A 104 8.44 11.18 -4.38
C GLY A 104 8.26 12.63 -3.89
N LEU A 105 8.45 13.59 -4.79
CA LEU A 105 8.37 15.03 -4.50
C LEU A 105 6.94 15.57 -4.29
N ALA A 106 5.90 14.76 -4.56
CA ALA A 106 4.54 15.25 -4.49
C ALA A 106 4.10 15.45 -3.03
N GLN A 107 3.45 16.59 -2.77
CA GLN A 107 3.04 17.00 -1.42
C GLN A 107 1.94 16.13 -0.81
N LYS A 108 1.08 15.51 -1.65
CA LYS A 108 0.06 14.53 -1.27
C LYS A 108 -0.08 13.50 -2.38
N PHE A 109 -0.36 12.25 -2.01
CA PHE A 109 -0.58 11.14 -2.96
C PHE A 109 0.56 10.95 -3.97
N GLY A 110 1.80 11.23 -3.55
CA GLY A 110 2.98 10.94 -4.35
C GLY A 110 3.31 9.45 -4.40
N PRO A 111 4.09 9.02 -5.40
CA PRO A 111 4.62 7.67 -5.42
C PRO A 111 5.51 7.45 -4.19
N VAL A 112 5.35 6.30 -3.55
CA VAL A 112 6.18 5.83 -2.44
C VAL A 112 6.62 4.42 -2.78
N VAL A 113 7.93 4.15 -2.67
CA VAL A 113 8.49 2.82 -2.92
C VAL A 113 9.30 2.41 -1.71
N SER A 114 8.91 1.33 -1.04
CA SER A 114 9.76 0.72 -0.02
C SER A 114 10.64 -0.36 -0.65
N HIS A 115 11.94 -0.25 -0.42
CA HIS A 115 12.92 -1.29 -0.68
C HIS A 115 13.16 -2.05 0.62
N ILE A 116 12.83 -3.34 0.63
CA ILE A 116 12.96 -4.18 1.82
C ILE A 116 13.89 -5.34 1.47
N ARG A 117 14.91 -5.55 2.29
CA ARG A 117 15.88 -6.64 2.12
C ARG A 117 15.95 -7.45 3.39
N ILE A 118 15.80 -8.77 3.27
CA ILE A 118 15.88 -9.72 4.38
C ILE A 118 17.02 -10.69 4.10
N ALA A 119 17.90 -10.90 5.06
CA ALA A 119 19.03 -11.81 4.96
C ALA A 119 19.11 -12.72 6.19
N ALA A 120 19.89 -13.81 6.11
CA ALA A 120 20.10 -14.69 7.26
C ALA A 120 20.71 -13.94 8.45
N ARG A 121 21.64 -13.00 8.20
CA ARG A 121 22.28 -12.17 9.24
C ARG A 121 22.40 -10.71 8.78
N GLN A 122 22.44 -9.77 9.72
CA GLN A 122 22.54 -8.34 9.41
C GLN A 122 23.78 -7.98 8.59
N GLN A 123 24.91 -8.63 8.87
CA GLN A 123 26.20 -8.40 8.18
C GLN A 123 26.21 -8.84 6.72
N ASP A 124 25.20 -9.60 6.27
CA ASP A 124 25.07 -10.05 4.88
C ASP A 124 24.37 -8.98 4.00
N LEU A 125 24.00 -7.82 4.56
CA LEU A 125 23.35 -6.71 3.87
C LEU A 125 24.32 -5.55 3.62
N PHE A 126 24.75 -5.38 2.36
CA PHE A 126 25.75 -4.36 1.98
C PHE A 126 25.15 -3.07 1.40
N ALA A 127 23.88 -3.08 0.99
CA ALA A 127 23.18 -1.92 0.48
C ALA A 127 21.71 -1.91 0.89
N VAL A 128 21.15 -0.73 1.12
CA VAL A 128 19.74 -0.52 1.49
C VAL A 128 18.82 -0.55 0.26
N ARG A 129 19.26 0.03 -0.87
CA ARG A 129 18.46 0.14 -2.10
C ARG A 129 18.63 -1.12 -2.96
N ILE A 130 17.52 -1.62 -3.50
CA ILE A 130 17.52 -2.74 -4.46
C ILE A 130 17.99 -2.21 -5.83
N ALA A 131 18.98 -2.88 -6.44
CA ALA A 131 19.46 -2.49 -7.76
C ALA A 131 18.49 -2.93 -8.87
N ALA A 132 18.76 -2.50 -10.11
CA ALA A 132 18.00 -2.97 -11.25
C ALA A 132 18.19 -4.49 -11.42
N GLY A 133 17.11 -5.22 -11.72
CA GLY A 133 17.16 -6.67 -11.91
C GLY A 133 17.37 -7.51 -10.64
N GLU A 134 17.20 -6.95 -9.44
CA GLU A 134 17.47 -7.65 -8.17
C GLU A 134 16.22 -7.89 -7.30
N ALA A 135 15.04 -7.39 -7.67
CA ALA A 135 13.82 -7.62 -6.91
C ALA A 135 13.33 -9.06 -7.15
N HIS A 136 13.18 -9.81 -6.05
CA HIS A 136 12.66 -11.18 -6.05
C HIS A 136 11.14 -11.22 -5.87
N LEU A 137 10.57 -10.20 -5.24
CA LEU A 137 9.14 -10.02 -5.04
C LEU A 137 8.77 -8.55 -5.25
N LEU A 138 7.73 -8.31 -6.05
CA LEU A 138 7.07 -7.02 -6.15
C LEU A 138 5.65 -7.15 -5.59
N LEU A 139 5.34 -6.37 -4.56
CA LEU A 139 3.99 -6.29 -3.99
C LEU A 139 3.41 -4.91 -4.31
N GLY A 140 2.52 -4.84 -5.32
CA GLY A 140 1.96 -3.57 -5.78
C GLY A 140 0.82 -3.07 -4.91
N CYS A 141 1.09 -2.08 -4.06
CA CYS A 141 0.06 -1.36 -3.29
C CYS A 141 -0.62 -0.24 -4.09
N ASP A 142 -0.10 0.09 -5.28
CA ASP A 142 -0.75 0.90 -6.31
C ASP A 142 -0.34 0.38 -7.69
N LEU A 143 -1.31 0.22 -8.60
CA LEU A 143 -1.06 -0.37 -9.92
C LEU A 143 -0.20 0.52 -10.83
N LEU A 144 -0.40 1.85 -10.79
CA LEU A 144 0.33 2.77 -11.65
C LEU A 144 1.78 2.91 -11.21
N VAL A 145 2.03 2.97 -9.90
CA VAL A 145 3.39 3.02 -9.37
C VAL A 145 4.10 1.68 -9.58
N ALA A 146 3.40 0.56 -9.40
CA ALA A 146 3.94 -0.77 -9.64
C ALA A 146 4.31 -1.02 -11.12
N ALA A 147 3.51 -0.52 -12.05
CA ALA A 147 3.79 -0.61 -13.49
C ALA A 147 4.74 0.49 -14.01
N GLY A 148 5.21 1.38 -13.14
CA GLY A 148 6.12 2.46 -13.51
C GLY A 148 7.51 1.95 -13.92
N PRO A 149 8.23 2.67 -14.78
CA PRO A 149 9.52 2.23 -15.32
C PRO A 149 10.55 1.94 -14.23
N ASP A 150 10.57 2.74 -13.17
CA ASP A 150 11.47 2.53 -12.03
C ASP A 150 11.21 1.21 -11.30
N ALA A 151 9.95 0.82 -11.13
CA ALA A 151 9.58 -0.42 -10.43
C ALA A 151 9.84 -1.64 -11.32
N ILE A 152 9.46 -1.56 -12.60
CA ILE A 152 9.70 -2.61 -13.59
C ILE A 152 11.21 -2.86 -13.77
N ALA A 153 12.03 -1.81 -13.78
CA ALA A 153 13.49 -1.95 -13.90
C ALA A 153 14.13 -2.72 -12.73
N LYS A 154 13.45 -2.85 -11.58
CA LYS A 154 13.94 -3.64 -10.44
C LYS A 154 13.66 -5.13 -10.57
N LEU A 155 12.67 -5.53 -11.36
CA LEU A 155 12.29 -6.93 -11.49
C LEU A 155 13.45 -7.74 -12.08
N ASP A 156 13.79 -8.84 -11.42
CA ASP A 156 14.72 -9.83 -11.97
C ASP A 156 14.04 -10.54 -13.15
N SER A 157 14.65 -10.44 -14.34
CA SER A 157 14.15 -11.05 -15.57
C SER A 157 14.40 -12.55 -15.65
N LYS A 158 15.03 -13.15 -14.62
CA LYS A 158 15.38 -14.58 -14.55
C LYS A 158 14.50 -15.38 -13.58
N ILE A 159 13.42 -14.80 -13.08
CA ILE A 159 12.39 -15.50 -12.29
C ILE A 159 11.51 -16.36 -13.22
#